data_AF-A0A9E0X6Q6-F1
#
_entry.id   AF-A0A9E0X6Q6-F1
#
_cell.length_a   1.000
_cell.length_b   1.000
_cell.length_c   1.000
_cell.angle_alpha   90.00
_cell.angle_beta   90.00
_cell.angle_gamma   90.00
#
_symmetry.space_group_name_H-M   'P 1'
#
loop_
_entity.id
_entity.type
_entity.pdbx_description
1 polymer ?
#
loop_
_entity_poly.entity_id
_entity_poly.type
_entity_poly.pdbx_seq_one_letter_code
_entity_poly.pdbx_strand_id
1 'polypeptide(L)'
;MNDLVTSQPQAPASQAQAPGDFLDMIDNLAYAARARLTAGAAPTAGALAWFDWSMHLALSPGKQRSLWLDGWRKQWQFARYAQQSGLQAGCPACVEPLEHDRRFADPAWQQWPFNLVQQGFLLQQQWWQEA
;
A
#
# COMPACT_ATOMS: atom_id res chain seq x y z
N MET A 1 58.03 17.70 -55.02
CA MET A 1 57.75 16.27 -54.82
C MET A 1 56.56 16.20 -53.89
N ASN A 2 55.37 15.97 -54.47
CA ASN A 2 54.10 15.83 -53.77
C ASN A 2 53.93 14.36 -53.40
N ASP A 3 53.88 14.04 -52.11
CA ASP A 3 53.36 12.74 -51.66
C ASP A 3 51.93 12.95 -51.17
N LEU A 4 50.99 12.65 -52.08
CA LEU A 4 49.57 12.48 -51.76
C LEU A 4 49.42 11.19 -50.96
N VAL A 5 49.48 11.29 -49.63
CA VAL A 5 49.00 10.24 -48.73
C VAL A 5 47.48 10.23 -48.83
N THR A 6 46.96 9.37 -49.69
CA THR A 6 45.53 9.08 -49.78
C THR A 6 45.09 8.39 -48.49
N SER A 7 44.51 9.14 -47.56
CA SER A 7 43.86 8.57 -46.37
C SER A 7 42.57 7.87 -46.82
N GLN A 8 42.56 6.53 -46.87
CA GLN A 8 41.30 5.80 -47.02
C GLN A 8 40.42 6.02 -45.77
N PRO A 9 39.12 6.29 -45.92
CA PRO A 9 38.21 6.28 -44.79
C PRO A 9 38.01 4.83 -44.33
N GLN A 10 38.48 4.49 -43.14
CA GLN A 10 38.11 3.25 -42.47
C GLN A 10 36.60 3.29 -42.19
N ALA A 11 35.84 2.40 -42.82
CA ALA A 11 34.46 2.15 -42.44
C ALA A 11 34.41 1.77 -40.95
N PRO A 12 33.43 2.27 -40.16
CA PRO A 12 33.29 1.82 -38.78
C PRO A 12 33.12 0.31 -38.80
N ALA A 13 33.99 -0.40 -38.08
CA ALA A 13 33.82 -1.82 -37.86
C ALA A 13 32.40 -2.03 -37.35
N SER A 14 31.58 -2.75 -38.12
CA SER A 14 30.27 -3.21 -37.67
C SER A 14 30.54 -4.07 -36.44
N GLN A 15 30.44 -3.47 -35.25
CA GLN A 15 30.54 -4.21 -34.01
C GLN A 15 29.39 -5.19 -34.04
N ALA A 16 29.70 -6.46 -34.28
CA ALA A 16 28.72 -7.53 -34.12
C ALA A 16 28.20 -7.39 -32.68
N GLN A 17 26.92 -7.05 -32.55
CA GLN A 17 26.25 -6.87 -31.26
C GLN A 17 26.61 -8.05 -30.37
N ALA A 18 27.32 -7.75 -29.29
CA ALA A 18 27.76 -8.78 -28.38
C ALA A 18 26.51 -9.33 -27.66
N PRO A 19 26.49 -10.62 -27.26
CA PRO A 19 25.37 -11.20 -26.51
C PRO A 19 24.92 -10.37 -25.30
N GLY A 20 25.82 -9.55 -24.71
CA GLY A 20 25.51 -8.60 -23.65
C GLY A 20 24.49 -7.53 -24.05
N ASP A 21 24.52 -7.03 -25.29
CA ASP A 21 23.60 -5.97 -25.75
C ASP A 21 22.14 -6.43 -25.75
N PHE A 22 21.91 -7.72 -26.06
CA PHE A 22 20.59 -8.32 -26.03
C PHE A 22 20.11 -8.57 -24.59
N LEU A 23 20.98 -9.04 -23.70
CA LEU A 23 20.63 -9.26 -22.29
C LEU A 23 20.29 -7.93 -21.60
N ASP A 24 21.08 -6.87 -21.85
CA ASP A 24 20.81 -5.53 -21.34
C ASP A 24 19.50 -4.97 -21.88
N MET A 25 19.16 -5.22 -23.15
CA MET A 25 17.86 -4.84 -23.72
C MET A 25 16.71 -5.54 -22.99
N ILE A 26 16.83 -6.84 -22.70
CA ILE A 26 15.82 -7.58 -21.93
C ILE A 26 15.66 -7.01 -20.52
N ASP A 27 16.76 -6.73 -19.82
CA ASP A 27 16.71 -6.15 -18.48
C ASP A 27 16.08 -4.76 -18.47
N ASN A 28 16.44 -3.90 -19.42
CA ASN A 28 15.85 -2.56 -19.56
C ASN A 28 14.34 -2.62 -19.86
N LEU A 29 13.90 -3.53 -20.72
CA LEU A 29 12.48 -3.75 -20.97
C LEU A 29 11.75 -4.24 -19.72
N ALA A 30 12.36 -5.16 -18.96
CA ALA A 30 11.81 -5.66 -17.71
C ALA A 30 11.70 -4.56 -16.64
N TYR A 31 12.72 -3.70 -16.50
CA TYR A 31 12.68 -2.54 -15.60
C TYR A 31 11.61 -1.53 -16.02
N ALA A 32 11.50 -1.21 -17.31
CA ALA A 32 10.49 -0.28 -17.82
C ALA A 32 9.06 -0.81 -17.61
N ALA A 33 8.84 -2.11 -17.86
CA ALA A 33 7.56 -2.76 -17.59
C ALA A 33 7.23 -2.73 -16.09
N ARG A 34 8.20 -3.06 -15.22
CA ARG A 34 8.01 -3.02 -13.77
C ARG A 34 7.68 -1.61 -13.28
N ALA A 35 8.41 -0.60 -13.71
CA ALA A 35 8.17 0.80 -13.34
C ALA A 35 6.78 1.27 -13.79
N ARG A 36 6.31 0.86 -14.97
CA ARG A 36 4.94 1.16 -15.41
C ARG A 36 3.89 0.48 -14.53
N LEU A 37 4.07 -0.79 -14.23
CA LEU A 37 3.14 -1.57 -13.39
C LEU A 37 3.06 -1.04 -11.96
N THR A 38 4.17 -0.55 -11.42
CA THR A 38 4.24 -0.07 -10.03
C THR A 38 4.12 1.45 -9.94
N ALA A 39 3.85 2.14 -11.05
CA ALA A 39 3.88 3.61 -11.15
C ALA A 39 5.19 4.22 -10.58
N GLY A 40 6.31 3.53 -10.75
CA GLY A 40 7.63 3.93 -10.27
C GLY A 40 7.95 3.49 -8.83
N ALA A 41 7.01 2.85 -8.11
CA ALA A 41 7.27 2.35 -6.77
C ALA A 41 8.22 1.14 -6.79
N ALA A 42 9.09 1.04 -5.78
CA ALA A 42 9.99 -0.08 -5.59
C ALA A 42 9.27 -1.25 -4.86
N PRO A 43 9.01 -2.39 -5.52
CA PRO A 43 8.30 -3.52 -4.89
C PRO A 43 9.06 -4.10 -3.70
N THR A 44 10.39 -4.13 -3.80
CA THR A 44 11.28 -4.62 -2.75
C THR A 44 11.23 -3.72 -1.51
N ALA A 45 11.14 -2.40 -1.68
CA ALA A 45 11.01 -1.48 -0.56
C ALA A 45 9.68 -1.70 0.21
N GLY A 46 8.57 -1.90 -0.51
CA GLY A 46 7.29 -2.25 0.11
C GLY A 46 7.34 -3.58 0.85
N ALA A 47 7.95 -4.61 0.25
CA ALA A 47 8.14 -5.90 0.91
C ALA A 47 9.02 -5.80 2.17
N LEU A 48 10.10 -5.02 2.11
CA LEU A 48 10.99 -4.80 3.26
C LEU A 48 10.27 -4.06 4.39
N ALA A 49 9.54 -2.99 4.09
CA ALA A 49 8.78 -2.23 5.08
C ALA A 49 7.72 -3.09 5.77
N TRP A 50 7.01 -3.93 5.00
CA TRP A 50 6.05 -4.87 5.56
C TRP A 50 6.73 -5.90 6.47
N PHE A 51 7.85 -6.48 6.02
CA PHE A 51 8.59 -7.49 6.79
C PHE A 51 9.12 -6.90 8.09
N ASP A 52 9.76 -5.72 8.03
CA ASP A 52 10.27 -4.98 9.18
C ASP A 52 9.19 -4.73 10.23
N TRP A 53 8.07 -4.12 9.83
CA TRP A 53 6.93 -3.87 10.72
C TRP A 53 6.39 -5.19 11.33
N SER A 54 6.23 -6.23 10.51
CA SER A 54 5.71 -7.52 10.98
C SER A 54 6.64 -8.21 12.00
N MET A 55 7.96 -8.13 11.77
CA MET A 55 8.97 -8.68 12.68
C MET A 55 9.04 -7.90 13.99
N HIS A 56 9.00 -6.57 13.92
CA HIS A 56 8.92 -5.72 15.10
C HIS A 56 7.71 -6.06 15.95
N LEU A 57 6.53 -6.24 15.34
CA LEU A 57 5.33 -6.65 16.05
C LEU A 57 5.47 -8.08 16.62
N ALA A 58 5.96 -9.04 15.84
CA ALA A 58 6.14 -10.44 16.24
C ALA A 58 7.11 -10.62 17.43
N LEU A 59 8.11 -9.74 17.54
CA LEU A 59 9.08 -9.74 18.63
C LEU A 59 8.66 -8.85 19.82
N SER A 60 7.47 -8.23 19.77
CA SER A 60 6.97 -7.33 20.81
C SER A 60 5.76 -7.90 21.56
N PRO A 61 5.96 -8.82 22.54
CA PRO A 61 4.86 -9.49 23.23
C PRO A 61 3.93 -8.53 24.00
N GLY A 62 4.48 -7.45 24.57
CA GLY A 62 3.67 -6.42 25.23
C GLY A 62 2.75 -5.68 24.26
N LYS A 63 3.26 -5.34 23.07
CA LYS A 63 2.47 -4.70 22.01
C LYS A 63 1.38 -5.64 21.51
N GLN A 64 1.71 -6.89 21.22
CA GLN A 64 0.73 -7.91 20.86
C GLN A 64 -0.39 -8.01 21.89
N ARG A 65 -0.06 -8.12 23.19
CA ARG A 65 -1.08 -8.20 24.24
C ARG A 65 -1.95 -6.94 24.31
N SER A 66 -1.36 -5.76 24.14
CA SER A 66 -2.12 -4.50 24.10
C SER A 66 -3.12 -4.47 22.94
N LEU A 67 -2.70 -4.89 21.74
CA LEU A 67 -3.54 -4.95 20.54
C LEU A 67 -4.65 -6.00 20.65
N TRP A 68 -4.38 -7.13 21.29
CA TRP A 68 -5.40 -8.14 21.59
C TRP A 68 -6.48 -7.60 22.53
N LEU A 69 -6.09 -6.89 23.59
CA LEU A 69 -7.02 -6.30 24.54
C LEU A 69 -7.82 -5.16 23.91
N ASP A 70 -7.17 -4.32 23.11
CA ASP A 70 -7.83 -3.23 22.39
C ASP A 70 -8.81 -3.76 21.33
N GLY A 71 -8.38 -4.72 20.51
CA GLY A 71 -9.22 -5.38 19.52
C GLY A 71 -10.47 -6.01 20.15
N TRP A 72 -10.32 -6.68 21.29
CA TRP A 72 -11.48 -7.22 22.03
C TRP A 72 -12.44 -6.13 22.50
N ARG A 73 -11.92 -5.01 23.01
CA ARG A 73 -12.73 -3.88 23.47
C ARG A 73 -13.52 -3.28 22.30
N LYS A 74 -12.88 -3.06 21.16
CA LYS A 74 -13.49 -2.52 19.94
C LYS A 74 -14.55 -3.48 19.37
N GLN A 75 -14.31 -4.80 19.37
CA GLN A 75 -15.34 -5.76 18.97
C GLN A 75 -16.56 -5.77 19.89
N TRP A 76 -16.37 -5.64 21.20
CA TRP A 76 -17.49 -5.50 22.13
C TRP A 76 -18.29 -4.21 21.91
N GLN A 77 -17.62 -3.09 21.65
CA GLN A 77 -18.28 -1.83 21.30
C GLN A 77 -19.10 -1.99 20.01
N PHE A 78 -18.50 -2.56 18.95
CA PHE A 78 -19.18 -2.80 17.69
C PHE A 78 -20.39 -3.72 17.83
N ALA A 79 -20.27 -4.83 18.55
CA ALA A 79 -21.36 -5.76 18.77
C ALA A 79 -22.55 -5.12 19.50
N ARG A 80 -22.28 -4.31 20.54
CA ARG A 80 -23.31 -3.55 21.25
C ARG A 80 -24.02 -2.56 20.34
N TYR A 81 -23.27 -1.83 19.51
CA TYR A 81 -23.85 -0.90 18.56
C TYR A 81 -24.66 -1.59 17.47
N ALA A 82 -24.19 -2.72 16.95
CA ALA A 82 -24.92 -3.50 15.96
C ALA A 82 -26.27 -3.99 16.51
N GLN A 83 -26.29 -4.47 17.75
CA GLN A 83 -27.52 -4.85 18.44
C GLN A 83 -28.48 -3.67 18.61
N GLN A 84 -28.00 -2.52 19.06
CA GLN A 84 -28.82 -1.33 19.29
C GLN A 84 -29.35 -0.71 18.00
N SER A 85 -28.49 -0.60 16.98
CA SER A 85 -28.82 -0.01 15.68
C SER A 85 -29.87 -0.78 14.90
N GLY A 86 -29.97 -2.11 15.10
CA GLY A 86 -31.03 -2.92 14.50
C GLY A 86 -32.38 -2.79 15.19
N LEU A 87 -32.41 -2.30 16.44
CA LEU A 87 -33.60 -2.21 17.28
C LEU A 87 -34.14 -0.77 17.39
N GLN A 88 -33.27 0.23 17.24
CA GLN A 88 -33.60 1.63 17.47
C GLN A 88 -32.99 2.51 16.38
N ALA A 89 -33.82 3.35 15.75
CA ALA A 89 -33.35 4.40 14.87
C ALA A 89 -32.60 5.48 15.67
N GLY A 90 -31.42 5.89 15.20
CA GLY A 90 -30.64 6.96 15.82
C GLY A 90 -29.79 6.53 17.02
N CYS A 91 -29.29 5.28 17.03
CA CYS A 91 -28.29 4.86 18.01
C CYS A 91 -27.03 5.74 17.91
N PRO A 92 -26.50 6.29 19.01
CA PRO A 92 -25.28 7.08 18.98
C PRO A 92 -24.09 6.26 18.46
N ALA A 93 -23.20 6.91 17.70
CA ALA A 93 -21.99 6.29 17.18
C ALA A 93 -21.09 5.81 18.32
N CYS A 94 -20.38 4.69 18.09
CA CYS A 94 -19.32 4.24 19.01
C CYS A 94 -18.08 5.11 18.89
N VAL A 95 -17.77 5.51 17.66
CA VAL A 95 -16.58 6.27 17.28
C VAL A 95 -16.99 7.32 16.27
N GLU A 96 -16.54 8.55 16.52
CA GLU A 96 -16.66 9.64 15.56
C GLU A 96 -15.56 9.57 14.50
N PRO A 97 -15.86 9.86 13.23
CA PRO A 97 -14.85 10.07 12.22
C PRO A 97 -13.87 11.18 12.63
N LEU A 98 -12.64 11.12 12.12
CA LEU A 98 -11.71 12.24 12.22
C LEU A 98 -12.34 13.49 11.57
N GLU A 99 -12.06 14.68 12.11
CA GLU A 99 -12.68 15.94 11.65
C GLU A 99 -12.55 16.20 10.14
N HIS A 100 -11.49 15.65 9.53
CA HIS A 100 -11.18 15.82 8.11
C HIS A 100 -11.62 14.62 7.23
N ASP A 101 -12.23 13.58 7.81
CA ASP A 101 -12.69 12.42 7.07
C ASP A 101 -14.08 12.67 6.43
N ARG A 102 -14.07 12.99 5.13
CA ARG A 102 -15.29 13.27 4.36
C ARG A 102 -15.99 12.02 3.80
N ARG A 103 -15.40 10.82 3.94
CA ARG A 103 -15.95 9.60 3.31
C ARG A 103 -17.35 9.26 3.80
N PHE A 104 -17.67 9.66 5.03
CA PHE A 104 -18.94 9.37 5.70
C PHE A 104 -19.82 10.61 5.91
N ALA A 105 -19.63 11.66 5.11
CA ALA A 105 -20.33 12.93 5.29
C ALA A 105 -21.83 12.88 4.93
N ASP A 106 -22.23 11.98 4.04
CA ASP A 106 -23.64 11.82 3.65
C ASP A 106 -24.46 11.21 4.81
N PRO A 107 -25.63 11.78 5.18
CA PRO A 107 -26.47 11.26 6.25
C PRO A 107 -26.92 9.80 6.08
N ALA A 108 -26.92 9.27 4.85
CA ALA A 108 -27.23 7.86 4.59
C ALA A 108 -26.24 6.92 5.30
N TRP A 109 -25.00 7.35 5.55
CA TRP A 109 -24.02 6.58 6.32
C TRP A 109 -24.41 6.41 7.79
N GLN A 110 -25.28 7.25 8.34
CA GLN A 110 -25.78 7.12 9.72
C GLN A 110 -27.04 6.24 9.82
N GLN A 111 -27.53 5.73 8.69
CA GLN A 111 -28.73 4.90 8.63
C GLN A 111 -28.38 3.43 8.52
N TRP A 112 -29.25 2.57 9.07
CA TRP A 112 -29.12 1.14 8.90
C TRP A 112 -29.30 0.77 7.41
N PRO A 113 -28.47 -0.12 6.83
CA PRO A 113 -27.37 -0.88 7.45
C PRO A 113 -25.97 -0.23 7.30
N PHE A 114 -25.86 0.90 6.61
CA PHE A 114 -24.58 1.55 6.28
C PHE A 114 -23.83 2.06 7.50
N ASN A 115 -24.56 2.40 8.56
CA ASN A 115 -24.01 2.80 9.85
C ASN A 115 -23.14 1.71 10.50
N LEU A 116 -23.41 0.42 10.24
CA LEU A 116 -22.56 -0.68 10.69
C LEU A 116 -21.25 -0.73 9.89
N VAL A 117 -21.32 -0.49 8.58
CA VAL A 117 -20.12 -0.46 7.72
C VAL A 117 -19.21 0.69 8.13
N GLN A 118 -19.78 1.88 8.34
CA GLN A 118 -19.04 3.04 8.84
C GLN A 118 -18.37 2.74 10.18
N GLN A 119 -19.13 2.31 11.18
CA GLN A 119 -18.57 2.10 12.53
C GLN A 119 -17.53 0.97 12.56
N GLY A 120 -17.76 -0.12 11.83
CA GLY A 120 -16.78 -1.20 11.69
C GLY A 120 -15.49 -0.74 11.04
N PHE A 121 -15.59 0.08 9.98
CA PHE A 121 -14.43 0.66 9.31
C PHE A 121 -13.64 1.59 10.24
N LEU A 122 -14.30 2.50 10.96
CA LEU A 122 -13.64 3.45 11.87
C LEU A 122 -12.92 2.74 13.02
N LEU A 123 -13.54 1.71 13.61
CA LEU A 123 -12.92 0.90 14.67
C LEU A 123 -11.69 0.14 14.14
N GLN A 124 -11.77 -0.42 12.93
CA GLN A 124 -10.62 -1.08 12.30
C GLN A 124 -9.51 -0.08 11.97
N GLN A 125 -9.84 1.13 11.51
CA GLN A 125 -8.87 2.20 11.28
C GLN A 125 -8.11 2.56 12.57
N GLN A 126 -8.83 2.75 13.68
CA GLN A 126 -8.20 3.04 14.98
C GLN A 126 -7.29 1.91 15.44
N TRP A 127 -7.73 0.65 15.29
CA TRP A 127 -6.90 -0.50 15.67
C TRP A 127 -5.60 -0.57 14.87
N TRP A 128 -5.64 -0.30 13.56
CA TRP A 128 -4.44 -0.25 12.73
C TRP A 128 -3.52 0.93 13.06
N GLN A 129 -4.08 2.08 13.49
CA GLN A 129 -3.26 3.20 13.98
C GLN A 129 -2.57 2.86 15.30
N GLU A 130 -3.18 2.01 16.11
CA GLU A 130 -2.59 1.50 17.33
C GLU A 130 -1.58 0.37 17.07
N ALA A 131 -1.55 -0.29 15.91
CA ALA A 131 -0.73 -1.47 15.63
C ALA A 131 0.73 -1.16 15.29
#